data_AF-U5W588-F1
#
_entry.id   AF-U5W588-F1
#
_cell.length_a   1.000
_cell.length_b   1.000
_cell.length_c   1.000
_cell.angle_alpha   90.00
_cell.angle_beta   90.00
_cell.angle_gamma   90.00
#
_symmetry.space_group_name_H-M   'P 1'
#
loop_
_entity.id
_entity.type
_entity.pdbx_description
1 polymer ?
#
loop_
_entity_poly.entity_id
_entity_poly.type
_entity_poly.pdbx_seq_one_letter_code
_entity_poly.pdbx_strand_id
1 'polypeptide(L)'
;MSGVSPLRRREVIDALRRGAVPSAGLDLLAVGLDRFHRAIDEDLDAVAASGSVFKAVRGEYGSGKTFFVRWIAERAKRANLATAEVQISENETPLHRLETVYRRLTERLTTTTFPPSALRPVVDGWFYALEEDVLAAGKVDSDDAAVLDRAVGVLLDQRLAEVSRSAPAFAAALRGYRTAGLSGDAATADAVLAWLGGQPHVAAAARRVAGVKGNLDHFAALSFLQGLLAVLRDSGHPGLLLVLDEVETLQRVRSDARDKALNALRQLIDEVYSGRFPGLYLIITGTPAFYDGQQGVQRLAPLAQRLAVDFDTDPRFDNPRAVQIRLPGFTVDSLVELGGRVRDLYADGSSAAERVRDLVDDAYLDKLARAVAGGLGGKVGIVPRLYLKKLVSDVLDRVDQFPDFDPRQHYAPTMSTAEMTDVERNAASADEIALDL
;
A
#
# COMPACT_ATOMS: atom_id res chain seq x y z
N MET A 1 -21.64 -17.88 8.67
CA MET A 1 -20.32 -17.22 8.78
C MET A 1 -19.26 -18.29 8.65
N SER A 2 -18.52 -18.33 7.54
CA SER A 2 -17.39 -19.25 7.36
C SER A 2 -16.31 -18.91 8.38
N GLY A 3 -16.01 -19.85 9.29
CA GLY A 3 -15.10 -19.61 10.43
C GLY A 3 -13.71 -19.16 9.99
N VAL A 4 -13.12 -18.23 10.76
CA VAL A 4 -11.74 -17.77 10.56
C VAL A 4 -10.79 -18.93 10.88
N SER A 5 -9.82 -19.20 10.00
CA SER A 5 -8.86 -20.30 10.23
C SER A 5 -7.97 -20.01 11.46
N PRO A 6 -7.55 -21.04 12.22
CA PRO A 6 -6.71 -20.85 13.40
C PRO A 6 -5.40 -20.10 13.12
N LEU A 7 -4.78 -20.34 11.95
CA LEU A 7 -3.56 -19.66 11.53
C LEU A 7 -3.81 -18.17 11.29
N ARG A 8 -4.83 -17.83 10.48
CA ARG A 8 -5.19 -16.44 10.16
C ARG A 8 -5.53 -15.63 11.42
N ARG A 9 -6.25 -16.23 12.36
CA ARG A 9 -6.52 -15.63 13.67
C ARG A 9 -5.23 -15.35 14.44
N ARG A 10 -4.33 -16.33 14.55
CA ARG A 10 -3.06 -16.17 15.27
C ARG A 10 -2.23 -15.02 14.69
N GLU A 11 -2.10 -14.96 13.37
CA GLU A 11 -1.34 -13.89 12.70
C GLU A 11 -1.91 -12.49 13.00
N VAL A 12 -3.23 -12.35 12.99
CA VAL A 12 -3.90 -11.09 13.36
C VAL A 12 -3.63 -10.72 14.82
N ILE A 13 -3.89 -11.63 15.76
CA ILE A 13 -3.69 -11.38 17.19
C ILE A 13 -2.22 -11.05 17.50
N ASP A 14 -1.27 -11.77 16.90
CA ASP A 14 0.16 -11.54 17.10
C ASP A 14 0.62 -10.18 16.54
N ALA A 15 0.06 -9.73 15.41
CA ALA A 15 0.33 -8.40 14.89
C ALA A 15 -0.20 -7.31 15.84
N LEU A 16 -1.44 -7.46 16.32
CA LEU A 16 -2.05 -6.52 17.26
C LEU A 16 -1.29 -6.47 18.60
N ARG A 17 -0.81 -7.60 19.11
CA ARG A 17 0.05 -7.70 20.30
C ARG A 17 1.33 -6.89 20.18
N ARG A 18 1.90 -6.78 18.98
CA ARG A 18 3.08 -5.94 18.69
C ARG A 18 2.71 -4.47 18.42
N GLY A 19 1.43 -4.13 18.34
CA GLY A 19 0.95 -2.82 17.91
C GLY A 19 1.23 -2.57 16.42
N ALA A 20 1.11 -3.59 15.58
CA ALA A 20 1.26 -3.49 14.13
C ALA A 20 -0.07 -3.76 13.43
N VAL A 21 -0.24 -3.18 12.25
CA VAL A 21 -1.37 -3.53 11.36
C VAL A 21 -1.12 -4.92 10.77
N PRO A 22 -2.05 -5.88 10.88
CA PRO A 22 -1.91 -7.21 10.31
C PRO A 22 -1.65 -7.17 8.79
N SER A 23 -0.88 -8.13 8.27
CA SER A 23 -0.65 -8.30 6.83
C SER A 23 -1.82 -8.98 6.11
N ALA A 24 -2.69 -9.68 6.84
CA ALA A 24 -3.86 -10.38 6.34
C ALA A 24 -5.01 -10.25 7.35
N GLY A 25 -6.24 -10.56 6.93
CA GLY A 25 -7.41 -10.55 7.82
C GLY A 25 -7.94 -9.17 8.19
N LEU A 26 -7.64 -8.14 7.39
CA LEU A 26 -8.09 -6.77 7.64
C LEU A 26 -9.61 -6.62 7.64
N ASP A 27 -10.32 -7.45 6.86
CA ASP A 27 -11.78 -7.55 6.87
C ASP A 27 -12.36 -7.89 8.25
N LEU A 28 -11.62 -8.59 9.11
CA LEU A 28 -12.04 -8.88 10.49
C LEU A 28 -12.03 -7.63 11.38
N LEU A 29 -11.24 -6.62 11.01
CA LEU A 29 -11.02 -5.40 11.77
C LEU A 29 -11.64 -4.16 11.10
N ALA A 30 -12.32 -4.33 9.96
CA ALA A 30 -12.84 -3.23 9.15
C ALA A 30 -14.07 -2.60 9.81
N VAL A 31 -13.85 -1.56 10.62
CA VAL A 31 -14.88 -0.76 11.29
C VAL A 31 -15.06 0.56 10.54
N GLY A 32 -16.31 0.96 10.26
CA GLY A 32 -16.63 2.25 9.64
C GLY A 32 -16.22 2.40 8.17
N LEU A 33 -15.82 1.31 7.51
CA LEU A 33 -15.37 1.35 6.11
C LEU A 33 -16.49 1.12 5.08
N ASP A 34 -17.65 0.63 5.51
CA ASP A 34 -18.77 0.25 4.62
C ASP A 34 -19.15 1.35 3.62
N ARG A 35 -19.11 2.61 4.06
CA ARG A 35 -19.43 3.78 3.23
C ARG A 35 -18.50 3.97 2.02
N PHE A 36 -17.30 3.40 2.06
CA PHE A 36 -16.32 3.50 0.98
C PHE A 36 -16.38 2.33 0.00
N HIS A 37 -16.99 1.20 0.38
CA HIS A 37 -16.97 -0.04 -0.41
C HIS A 37 -17.33 0.19 -1.88
N ARG A 38 -18.49 0.79 -2.13
CA ARG A 38 -19.01 0.99 -3.48
C ARG A 38 -18.09 1.84 -4.35
N ALA A 39 -17.60 2.96 -3.83
CA ALA A 39 -16.76 3.86 -4.63
C ALA A 39 -15.40 3.23 -4.92
N ILE A 40 -14.82 2.50 -3.97
CA ILE A 40 -13.56 1.78 -4.18
C ILE A 40 -13.73 0.63 -5.18
N ASP A 41 -14.85 -0.09 -5.14
CA ASP A 41 -15.12 -1.15 -6.12
C ASP A 41 -15.30 -0.57 -7.53
N GLU A 42 -16.04 0.53 -7.66
CA GLU A 42 -16.19 1.25 -8.94
C GLU A 42 -14.82 1.73 -9.48
N ASP A 43 -13.92 2.22 -8.62
CA ASP A 43 -12.56 2.60 -9.01
C ASP A 43 -11.74 1.37 -9.47
N LEU A 44 -11.81 0.25 -8.74
CA LEU A 44 -11.10 -0.98 -9.07
C LEU A 44 -11.59 -1.57 -10.40
N ASP A 45 -12.90 -1.57 -10.64
CA ASP A 45 -13.50 -2.01 -11.89
C ASP A 45 -13.03 -1.14 -13.07
N ALA A 46 -12.98 0.18 -12.88
CA ALA A 46 -12.47 1.11 -13.89
C ALA A 46 -11.00 0.84 -14.23
N VAL A 47 -10.18 0.56 -13.22
CA VAL A 47 -8.76 0.22 -13.39
C VAL A 47 -8.60 -1.12 -14.11
N ALA A 48 -9.38 -2.12 -13.73
CA ALA A 48 -9.38 -3.43 -14.40
C ALA A 48 -9.82 -3.33 -15.87
N ALA A 49 -10.70 -2.38 -16.20
CA ALA A 49 -11.08 -2.02 -17.56
C ALA A 49 -10.04 -1.13 -18.29
N SER A 50 -8.77 -1.15 -17.84
CA SER A 50 -7.66 -0.35 -18.38
C SER A 50 -7.75 1.17 -18.19
N GLY A 51 -8.67 1.64 -17.34
CA GLY A 51 -8.70 3.03 -16.89
C GLY A 51 -7.54 3.37 -15.95
N SER A 52 -7.37 4.67 -15.65
CA SER A 52 -6.41 5.15 -14.65
C SER A 52 -7.15 5.95 -13.60
N VAL A 53 -6.84 5.72 -12.32
CA VAL A 53 -7.54 6.36 -11.20
C VAL A 53 -6.53 6.97 -10.23
N PHE A 54 -6.83 8.16 -9.73
CA PHE A 54 -6.07 8.82 -8.68
C PHE A 54 -6.96 9.14 -7.47
N LYS A 55 -6.47 8.87 -6.26
CA LYS A 55 -7.08 9.29 -5.00
C LYS A 55 -6.05 9.79 -3.98
N ALA A 56 -6.47 10.73 -3.15
CA ALA A 56 -5.73 11.23 -2.00
C ALA A 56 -6.48 10.88 -0.70
N VAL A 57 -5.89 10.02 0.13
CA VAL A 57 -6.45 9.64 1.42
C VAL A 57 -5.93 10.58 2.49
N ARG A 58 -6.83 11.35 3.08
CA ARG A 58 -6.54 12.35 4.09
C ARG A 58 -7.04 11.91 5.45
N GLY A 59 -6.20 12.03 6.47
CA GLY A 59 -6.61 11.78 7.86
C GLY A 59 -5.50 12.03 8.85
N GLU A 60 -5.87 12.30 10.10
CA GLU A 60 -4.89 12.56 11.17
C GLU A 60 -3.97 11.36 11.43
N TYR A 61 -2.91 11.57 12.18
CA TYR A 61 -2.13 10.45 12.71
C TYR A 61 -3.02 9.55 13.56
N GLY A 62 -2.92 8.23 13.37
CA GLY A 62 -3.81 7.27 14.04
C GLY A 62 -5.21 7.12 13.43
N SER A 63 -5.61 7.93 12.43
CA SER A 63 -6.95 7.84 11.82
C SER A 63 -7.22 6.57 11.00
N GLY A 64 -6.23 5.68 10.87
CA GLY A 64 -6.36 4.43 10.12
C GLY A 64 -5.96 4.52 8.64
N LYS A 65 -5.23 5.56 8.19
CA LYS A 65 -4.75 5.68 6.79
C LYS A 65 -4.10 4.41 6.27
N THR A 66 -3.07 3.90 6.97
CA THR A 66 -2.37 2.67 6.60
C THR A 66 -3.30 1.45 6.57
N PHE A 67 -4.23 1.35 7.52
CA PHE A 67 -5.24 0.29 7.52
C PHE A 67 -6.16 0.39 6.29
N PHE A 68 -6.61 1.60 5.96
CA PHE A 68 -7.50 1.87 4.85
C PHE A 68 -6.86 1.52 3.50
N VAL A 69 -5.62 1.95 3.24
CA VAL A 69 -4.93 1.64 1.97
C VAL A 69 -4.62 0.15 1.84
N ARG A 70 -4.29 -0.54 2.94
CA ARG A 70 -4.12 -2.00 2.91
C ARG A 70 -5.43 -2.74 2.74
N TRP A 71 -6.52 -2.22 3.29
CA TRP A 71 -7.86 -2.73 3.03
C TRP A 71 -8.23 -2.61 1.54
N ILE A 72 -7.90 -1.47 0.90
CA ILE A 72 -8.04 -1.32 -0.56
C ILE A 72 -7.13 -2.34 -1.30
N ALA A 73 -5.88 -2.52 -0.86
CA ALA A 73 -4.97 -3.50 -1.47
C ALA A 73 -5.50 -4.93 -1.42
N GLU A 74 -6.13 -5.35 -0.32
CA GLU A 74 -6.77 -6.67 -0.24
C GLU A 74 -7.95 -6.81 -1.20
N ARG A 75 -8.71 -5.74 -1.44
CA ARG A 75 -9.76 -5.73 -2.48
C ARG A 75 -9.18 -5.77 -3.89
N ALA A 76 -8.13 -5.00 -4.15
CA ALA A 76 -7.42 -4.98 -5.41
C ALA A 76 -6.88 -6.37 -5.77
N LYS A 77 -6.26 -7.07 -4.80
CA LYS A 77 -5.85 -8.46 -4.96
C LYS A 77 -7.03 -9.39 -5.27
N ARG A 78 -8.18 -9.24 -4.60
CA ARG A 78 -9.39 -10.06 -4.94
C ARG A 78 -9.89 -9.80 -6.37
N ALA A 79 -9.68 -8.61 -6.90
CA ALA A 79 -9.92 -8.28 -8.31
C ALA A 79 -8.73 -8.64 -9.24
N ASN A 80 -7.76 -9.41 -8.72
CA ASN A 80 -6.55 -9.88 -9.39
C ASN A 80 -5.52 -8.80 -9.79
N LEU A 81 -5.65 -7.57 -9.29
CA LEU A 81 -4.64 -6.52 -9.49
C LEU A 81 -3.38 -6.85 -8.68
N ALA A 82 -2.23 -6.43 -9.21
CA ALA A 82 -1.02 -6.33 -8.42
C ALA A 82 -1.11 -5.12 -7.47
N THR A 83 -0.34 -5.13 -6.38
CA THR A 83 -0.32 -4.02 -5.42
C THR A 83 1.11 -3.71 -4.97
N ALA A 84 1.40 -2.44 -4.68
CA ALA A 84 2.65 -2.00 -4.07
C ALA A 84 2.39 -0.81 -3.13
N GLU A 85 2.94 -0.88 -1.92
CA GLU A 85 2.92 0.20 -0.92
C GLU A 85 4.33 0.75 -0.76
N VAL A 86 4.52 2.04 -1.07
CA VAL A 86 5.80 2.74 -1.04
C VAL A 86 5.72 3.89 -0.05
N GLN A 87 6.45 3.79 1.05
CA GLN A 87 6.56 4.86 2.04
C GLN A 87 7.50 5.96 1.52
N ILE A 88 7.01 7.20 1.49
CA ILE A 88 7.77 8.37 1.07
C ILE A 88 8.61 8.89 2.24
N SER A 89 9.88 9.18 1.96
CA SER A 89 10.81 9.73 2.94
C SER A 89 11.89 10.57 2.25
N GLU A 90 12.50 11.50 2.97
CA GLU A 90 13.54 12.37 2.41
C GLU A 90 14.78 11.58 1.95
N ASN A 91 15.21 10.63 2.78
CA ASN A 91 16.51 9.97 2.62
C ASN A 91 16.45 8.70 1.77
N GLU A 92 15.37 7.92 1.87
CA GLU A 92 15.29 6.61 1.21
C GLU A 92 14.44 6.61 -0.05
N THR A 93 13.35 7.40 -0.06
CA THR A 93 12.38 7.41 -1.16
C THR A 93 11.90 8.82 -1.49
N PRO A 94 12.81 9.75 -1.88
CA PRO A 94 12.42 11.12 -2.16
C PRO A 94 11.51 11.19 -3.39
N LEU A 95 10.33 11.78 -3.24
CA LEU A 95 9.30 11.81 -4.30
C LEU A 95 9.74 12.53 -5.59
N HIS A 96 10.73 13.43 -5.51
CA HIS A 96 11.29 14.09 -6.70
C HIS A 96 12.23 13.20 -7.53
N ARG A 97 12.61 12.01 -7.01
CA ARG A 97 13.42 11.00 -7.70
C ARG A 97 12.57 9.77 -8.01
N LEU A 98 11.81 9.83 -9.09
CA LEU A 98 10.88 8.75 -9.45
C LEU A 98 11.57 7.44 -9.79
N GLU A 99 12.85 7.44 -10.16
CA GLU A 99 13.67 6.23 -10.28
C GLU A 99 13.77 5.46 -8.96
N THR A 100 13.78 6.18 -7.83
CA THR A 100 13.82 5.57 -6.49
C THR A 100 12.45 5.05 -6.08
N VAL A 101 11.39 5.79 -6.41
CA VAL A 101 10.00 5.36 -6.19
C VAL A 101 9.69 4.10 -6.99
N TYR A 102 10.06 4.06 -8.26
CA TYR A 102 9.91 2.89 -9.13
C TYR A 102 10.67 1.67 -8.58
N ARG A 103 11.91 1.86 -8.13
CA ARG A 103 12.66 0.78 -7.46
C ARG A 103 11.90 0.24 -6.25
N ARG A 104 11.44 1.12 -5.34
CA ARG A 104 10.67 0.70 -4.15
C ARG A 104 9.36 0.02 -4.53
N LEU A 105 8.69 0.48 -5.58
CA LEU A 105 7.50 -0.17 -6.12
C LEU A 105 7.80 -1.61 -6.52
N THR A 106 8.86 -1.86 -7.28
CA THR A 106 9.18 -3.23 -7.72
C THR A 106 9.62 -4.14 -6.58
N GLU A 107 10.34 -3.61 -5.58
CA GLU A 107 10.69 -4.33 -4.34
C GLU A 107 9.46 -4.68 -3.48
N ARG A 108 8.41 -3.84 -3.53
CA ARG A 108 7.18 -4.01 -2.75
C ARG A 108 6.03 -4.63 -3.55
N LEU A 109 6.25 -4.91 -4.83
CA LEU A 109 5.26 -5.51 -5.72
C LEU A 109 4.83 -6.87 -5.18
N THR A 110 3.54 -7.06 -5.00
CA THR A 110 2.92 -8.31 -4.57
C THR A 110 1.68 -8.57 -5.42
N THR A 111 1.33 -9.84 -5.57
CA THR A 111 0.12 -10.30 -6.25
C THR A 111 -0.71 -11.15 -5.28
N THR A 112 -1.81 -11.72 -5.75
CA THR A 112 -2.57 -12.75 -5.01
C THR A 112 -1.74 -13.98 -4.70
N THR A 113 -0.89 -14.39 -5.64
CA THR A 113 -0.09 -15.62 -5.57
C THR A 113 1.27 -15.39 -4.93
N PHE A 114 1.87 -14.22 -5.17
CA PHE A 114 3.26 -13.96 -4.79
C PHE A 114 3.37 -12.89 -3.70
N PRO A 115 4.15 -13.16 -2.62
CA PRO A 115 4.49 -12.15 -1.63
C PRO A 115 5.34 -11.01 -2.24
N PRO A 116 5.75 -9.99 -1.47
CA PRO A 116 6.60 -8.90 -1.97
C PRO A 116 7.84 -9.38 -2.75
N SER A 117 8.32 -8.53 -3.66
CA SER A 117 9.34 -8.84 -4.70
C SER A 117 8.81 -9.72 -5.85
N ALA A 118 7.55 -9.55 -6.22
CA ALA A 118 6.88 -10.36 -7.26
C ALA A 118 7.32 -10.04 -8.71
N LEU A 119 8.27 -9.13 -8.95
CA LEU A 119 8.68 -8.78 -10.31
C LEU A 119 9.16 -9.99 -11.13
N ARG A 120 10.02 -10.84 -10.55
CA ARG A 120 10.51 -12.06 -11.20
C ARG A 120 9.36 -13.00 -11.61
N PRO A 121 8.52 -13.49 -10.68
CA PRO A 121 7.47 -14.41 -11.04
C PRO A 121 6.42 -13.80 -11.98
N VAL A 122 6.18 -12.48 -11.94
CA VAL A 122 5.33 -11.79 -12.93
C VAL A 122 5.95 -11.86 -14.33
N VAL A 123 7.24 -11.54 -14.46
CA VAL A 123 7.95 -11.57 -15.75
C VAL A 123 8.06 -13.00 -16.29
N ASP A 124 8.39 -13.96 -15.43
CA ASP A 124 8.47 -15.38 -15.81
C ASP A 124 7.10 -15.92 -16.21
N GLY A 125 6.06 -15.60 -15.44
CA GLY A 125 4.67 -15.98 -15.75
C GLY A 125 4.16 -15.36 -17.04
N TRP A 126 4.59 -14.13 -17.37
CA TRP A 126 4.28 -13.52 -18.65
C TRP A 126 4.92 -14.27 -19.82
N PHE A 127 6.20 -14.65 -19.72
CA PHE A 127 6.82 -15.47 -20.77
C PHE A 127 6.14 -16.82 -20.95
N TYR A 128 5.73 -17.45 -19.85
CA TYR A 128 4.95 -18.68 -19.90
C TYR A 128 3.60 -18.49 -20.61
N ALA A 129 2.86 -17.40 -20.30
CA ALA A 129 1.61 -17.08 -20.97
C ALA A 129 1.79 -16.85 -22.49
N LEU A 130 2.90 -16.23 -22.91
CA LEU A 130 3.24 -16.07 -24.33
C LEU A 130 3.49 -17.42 -25.02
N GLU A 131 4.11 -18.37 -24.33
CA GLU A 131 4.33 -19.72 -24.84
C GLU A 131 3.01 -20.47 -24.99
N GLU A 132 2.13 -20.41 -23.98
CA GLU A 132 0.79 -20.99 -24.04
C GLU A 132 -0.05 -20.40 -25.17
N ASP A 133 -0.03 -19.07 -25.38
CA ASP A 133 -0.71 -18.40 -26.48
C ASP A 133 -0.26 -18.94 -27.86
N VAL A 134 1.05 -19.17 -28.03
CA VAL A 134 1.62 -19.70 -29.28
C VAL A 134 1.20 -21.14 -29.51
N LEU A 135 1.22 -21.97 -28.47
CA LEU A 135 0.78 -23.37 -28.54
C LEU A 135 -0.73 -23.47 -28.81
N ALA A 136 -1.54 -22.65 -28.15
CA ALA A 136 -2.99 -22.60 -28.32
C ALA A 136 -3.41 -22.16 -29.74
N ALA A 137 -2.57 -21.37 -30.43
CA ALA A 137 -2.81 -21.01 -31.83
C ALA A 137 -2.69 -22.22 -32.79
N GLY A 138 -2.15 -23.35 -32.35
CA GLY A 138 -2.10 -24.62 -33.10
C GLY A 138 -1.21 -24.62 -34.35
N LYS A 139 -0.34 -23.61 -34.47
CA LYS A 139 0.55 -23.42 -35.65
C LYS A 139 1.95 -23.99 -35.45
N VAL A 140 2.28 -24.42 -34.23
CA VAL A 140 3.60 -24.89 -33.82
C VAL A 140 3.43 -26.15 -32.99
N ASP A 141 4.23 -27.17 -33.29
CA ASP A 141 4.32 -28.39 -32.50
C ASP A 141 5.13 -28.13 -31.21
N SER A 142 4.67 -28.63 -30.07
CA SER A 142 5.36 -28.49 -28.79
C SER A 142 6.73 -29.18 -28.77
N ASP A 143 6.92 -30.19 -29.62
CA ASP A 143 8.14 -30.99 -29.65
C ASP A 143 9.28 -30.32 -30.44
N ASP A 144 9.00 -29.25 -31.21
CA ASP A 144 10.02 -28.45 -31.89
C ASP A 144 10.32 -27.17 -31.11
N ALA A 145 11.19 -27.30 -30.10
CA ALA A 145 11.62 -26.21 -29.24
C ALA A 145 12.16 -25.00 -30.02
N ALA A 146 12.85 -25.22 -31.14
CA ALA A 146 13.43 -24.13 -31.92
C ALA A 146 12.38 -23.35 -32.71
N VAL A 147 11.35 -24.02 -33.23
CA VAL A 147 10.20 -23.35 -33.87
C VAL A 147 9.36 -22.61 -32.83
N LEU A 148 9.10 -23.24 -31.68
CA LEU A 148 8.38 -22.62 -30.56
C LEU A 148 9.07 -21.34 -30.10
N ASP A 149 10.38 -21.39 -29.86
CA ASP A 149 11.13 -20.21 -29.40
C ASP A 149 11.04 -19.03 -30.38
N ARG A 150 11.15 -19.30 -31.69
CA ARG A 150 10.99 -18.27 -32.72
C ARG A 150 9.58 -17.69 -32.73
N ALA A 151 8.56 -18.53 -32.63
CA ALA A 151 7.17 -18.09 -32.62
C ALA A 151 6.85 -17.24 -31.37
N VAL A 152 7.33 -17.64 -30.19
CA VAL A 152 7.23 -16.84 -28.96
C VAL A 152 8.02 -15.53 -29.10
N GLY A 153 9.16 -15.54 -29.80
CA GLY A 153 9.93 -14.34 -30.14
C GLY A 153 9.12 -13.32 -30.97
N VAL A 154 8.42 -13.81 -32.00
CA VAL A 154 7.55 -12.98 -32.82
C VAL A 154 6.39 -12.41 -31.99
N LEU A 155 5.74 -13.23 -31.15
CA LEU A 155 4.65 -12.77 -30.30
C LEU A 155 5.14 -11.74 -29.26
N LEU A 156 6.29 -12.00 -28.62
CA LEU A 156 6.95 -11.08 -27.70
C LEU A 156 7.17 -9.70 -28.35
N ASP A 157 7.70 -9.68 -29.58
CA ASP A 157 7.93 -8.44 -30.31
C ASP A 157 6.62 -7.70 -30.64
N GLN A 158 5.54 -8.42 -30.93
CA GLN A 158 4.21 -7.84 -31.14
C GLN A 158 3.66 -7.21 -29.85
N ARG A 159 3.71 -7.93 -28.72
CA ARG A 159 3.24 -7.42 -27.41
C ARG A 159 4.07 -6.25 -26.93
N LEU A 160 5.40 -6.30 -27.11
CA LEU A 160 6.31 -5.21 -26.78
C LEU A 160 6.28 -4.05 -27.77
N ALA A 161 5.55 -4.12 -28.88
CA ALA A 161 5.56 -3.04 -29.87
C ALA A 161 5.09 -1.70 -29.28
N GLU A 162 4.05 -1.73 -28.43
CA GLU A 162 3.55 -0.54 -27.74
C GLU A 162 4.52 -0.06 -26.66
N VAL A 163 5.01 -0.99 -25.83
CA VAL A 163 6.00 -0.70 -24.78
C VAL A 163 7.29 -0.14 -25.38
N SER A 164 7.71 -0.59 -26.56
CA SER A 164 8.93 -0.11 -27.23
C SER A 164 8.84 1.34 -27.67
N ARG A 165 7.63 1.87 -27.90
CA ARG A 165 7.42 3.28 -28.28
C ARG A 165 7.65 4.23 -27.10
N SER A 166 7.23 3.83 -25.90
CA SER A 166 7.33 4.66 -24.68
C SER A 166 8.55 4.33 -23.82
N ALA A 167 8.99 3.06 -23.84
CA ALA A 167 10.01 2.48 -22.97
C ALA A 167 10.93 1.48 -23.72
N PRO A 168 11.68 1.92 -24.75
CA PRO A 168 12.51 1.02 -25.57
C PRO A 168 13.56 0.24 -24.76
N ALA A 169 14.14 0.86 -23.73
CA ALA A 169 15.12 0.22 -22.86
C ALA A 169 14.50 -0.88 -21.98
N PHE A 170 13.24 -0.70 -21.57
CA PHE A 170 12.49 -1.72 -20.82
C PHE A 170 12.21 -2.94 -21.69
N ALA A 171 11.72 -2.72 -22.92
CA ALA A 171 11.50 -3.79 -23.89
C ALA A 171 12.81 -4.53 -24.25
N ALA A 172 13.91 -3.80 -24.45
CA ALA A 172 15.23 -4.39 -24.69
C ALA A 172 15.70 -5.28 -23.53
N ALA A 173 15.51 -4.82 -22.29
CA ALA A 173 15.86 -5.63 -21.13
C ALA A 173 15.01 -6.89 -20.99
N LEU A 174 13.71 -6.84 -21.28
CA LEU A 174 12.87 -8.05 -21.28
C LEU A 174 13.33 -9.08 -22.31
N ARG A 175 13.70 -8.64 -23.52
CA ARG A 175 14.31 -9.53 -24.52
C ARG A 175 15.63 -10.11 -24.01
N GLY A 176 16.50 -9.27 -23.45
CA GLY A 176 17.78 -9.69 -22.88
C GLY A 176 17.63 -10.71 -21.74
N TYR A 177 16.64 -10.51 -20.88
CA TYR A 177 16.29 -11.43 -19.81
C TYR A 177 15.87 -12.79 -20.35
N ARG A 178 14.96 -12.82 -21.33
CA ARG A 178 14.53 -14.08 -21.97
C ARG A 178 15.70 -14.81 -22.63
N THR A 179 16.51 -14.11 -23.42
CA THR A 179 17.69 -14.70 -24.07
C THR A 179 18.65 -15.32 -23.05
N ALA A 180 18.93 -14.62 -21.95
CA ALA A 180 19.77 -15.14 -20.87
C ALA A 180 19.16 -16.37 -20.19
N GLY A 181 17.83 -16.39 -20.00
CA GLY A 181 17.10 -17.55 -19.49
C GLY A 181 17.23 -18.78 -20.38
N LEU A 182 16.99 -18.62 -21.69
CA LEU A 182 17.10 -19.69 -22.68
C LEU A 182 18.53 -20.24 -22.81
N SER A 183 19.55 -19.39 -22.62
CA SER A 183 20.95 -19.82 -22.64
C SER A 183 21.44 -20.40 -21.30
N GLY A 184 20.61 -20.47 -20.27
CA GLY A 184 20.99 -20.91 -18.93
C GLY A 184 21.94 -19.97 -18.18
N ASP A 185 22.07 -18.71 -18.63
CA ASP A 185 22.91 -17.70 -17.98
C ASP A 185 22.12 -16.96 -16.89
N ALA A 186 21.95 -17.65 -15.76
CA ALA A 186 21.22 -17.13 -14.61
C ALA A 186 21.80 -15.81 -14.08
N ALA A 187 23.12 -15.63 -14.14
CA ALA A 187 23.78 -14.43 -13.64
C ALA A 187 23.41 -13.19 -14.47
N THR A 188 23.40 -13.33 -15.80
CA THR A 188 22.93 -12.24 -16.68
C THR A 188 21.44 -12.01 -16.51
N ALA A 189 20.61 -13.06 -16.42
CA ALA A 189 19.17 -12.92 -16.21
C ALA A 189 18.86 -12.17 -14.90
N ASP A 190 19.50 -12.53 -13.79
CA ASP A 190 19.38 -11.86 -12.49
C ASP A 190 19.78 -10.38 -12.57
N ALA A 191 20.90 -10.09 -13.22
CA ALA A 191 21.38 -8.72 -13.36
C ALA A 191 20.47 -7.85 -14.23
N VAL A 192 19.95 -8.40 -15.34
CA VAL A 192 19.01 -7.69 -16.22
C VAL A 192 17.68 -7.43 -15.51
N LEU A 193 17.18 -8.41 -14.75
CA LEU A 193 15.95 -8.24 -13.97
C LEU A 193 16.12 -7.23 -12.83
N ALA A 194 17.26 -7.26 -12.13
CA ALA A 194 17.58 -6.25 -11.12
C ALA A 194 17.61 -4.84 -11.73
N TRP A 195 18.14 -4.70 -12.95
CA TRP A 195 18.13 -3.42 -13.68
C TRP A 195 16.71 -3.00 -14.10
N LEU A 196 15.89 -3.94 -14.59
CA LEU A 196 14.46 -3.72 -14.86
C LEU A 196 13.71 -3.27 -13.62
N GLY A 197 14.07 -3.77 -12.44
CA GLY A 197 13.58 -3.34 -11.14
C GLY A 197 14.14 -2.00 -10.65
N GLY A 198 14.95 -1.30 -11.45
CA GLY A 198 15.50 0.01 -11.07
C GLY A 198 16.64 -0.05 -10.04
N GLN A 199 17.30 -1.21 -9.86
CA GLN A 199 18.46 -1.29 -8.98
C GLN A 199 19.61 -0.42 -9.52
N PRO A 200 20.19 0.48 -8.69
CA PRO A 200 21.16 1.48 -9.17
C PRO A 200 22.54 0.89 -9.48
N HIS A 201 22.87 -0.27 -8.92
CA HIS A 201 24.21 -0.86 -8.98
C HIS A 201 24.23 -2.18 -9.73
N VAL A 202 23.92 -2.13 -11.03
CA VAL A 202 24.02 -3.29 -11.93
C VAL A 202 25.27 -3.19 -12.80
N ALA A 203 26.02 -4.28 -12.87
CA ALA A 203 27.26 -4.37 -13.65
C ALA A 203 27.01 -3.98 -15.12
N ALA A 204 27.88 -3.12 -15.65
CA ALA A 204 27.78 -2.65 -17.03
C ALA A 204 27.90 -3.79 -18.07
N ALA A 205 28.64 -4.86 -17.72
CA ALA A 205 28.76 -6.04 -18.57
C ALA A 205 27.41 -6.73 -18.79
N ALA A 206 26.66 -7.01 -17.73
CA ALA A 206 25.33 -7.61 -17.82
C ALA A 206 24.33 -6.74 -18.60
N ARG A 207 24.32 -5.41 -18.37
CA ARG A 207 23.47 -4.49 -19.13
C ARG A 207 23.78 -4.49 -20.63
N ARG A 208 25.06 -4.61 -20.98
CA ARG A 208 25.52 -4.69 -22.39
C ARG A 208 24.97 -5.91 -23.11
N VAL A 209 24.85 -7.05 -22.43
CA VAL A 209 24.28 -8.28 -23.01
C VAL A 209 22.81 -8.08 -23.39
N ALA A 210 22.05 -7.34 -22.58
CA ALA A 210 20.66 -6.98 -22.89
C ALA A 210 20.52 -5.82 -23.89
N GLY A 211 21.62 -5.24 -24.40
CA GLY A 211 21.58 -4.09 -25.30
C GLY A 211 21.18 -2.77 -24.62
N VAL A 212 21.31 -2.70 -23.30
CA VAL A 212 20.83 -1.58 -22.49
C VAL A 212 21.99 -0.73 -21.95
N LYS A 213 21.77 0.58 -21.83
CA LYS A 213 22.77 1.55 -21.35
C LYS A 213 22.19 2.46 -20.28
N GLY A 214 23.06 2.99 -19.43
CA GLY A 214 22.72 4.01 -18.45
C GLY A 214 22.03 3.50 -17.18
N ASN A 215 21.82 4.43 -16.26
CA ASN A 215 21.02 4.22 -15.06
C ASN A 215 19.60 4.76 -15.31
N LEU A 216 18.64 4.27 -14.53
CA LEU A 216 17.28 4.78 -14.57
C LEU A 216 17.26 6.22 -14.04
N ASP A 217 16.72 7.15 -14.82
CA ASP A 217 16.44 8.52 -14.39
C ASP A 217 14.94 8.73 -14.12
N HIS A 218 14.59 9.94 -13.67
CA HIS A 218 13.21 10.32 -13.34
C HIS A 218 12.21 10.08 -14.49
N PHE A 219 12.58 10.43 -15.73
CA PHE A 219 11.66 10.31 -16.88
C PHE A 219 11.54 8.87 -17.36
N ALA A 220 12.66 8.15 -17.40
CA ALA A 220 12.70 6.75 -17.75
C ALA A 220 11.92 5.90 -16.74
N ALA A 221 11.89 6.28 -15.46
CA ALA A 221 11.09 5.60 -14.43
C ALA A 221 9.58 5.60 -14.75
N LEU A 222 9.05 6.73 -15.27
CA LEU A 222 7.65 6.81 -15.70
C LEU A 222 7.38 5.88 -16.89
N SER A 223 8.28 5.86 -17.88
CA SER A 223 8.19 4.93 -19.00
C SER A 223 8.27 3.47 -18.55
N PHE A 224 9.08 3.15 -17.55
CA PHE A 224 9.20 1.79 -17.01
C PHE A 224 7.94 1.38 -16.25
N LEU A 225 7.30 2.30 -15.54
CA LEU A 225 5.99 2.05 -14.94
C LEU A 225 4.95 1.68 -16.02
N GLN A 226 4.93 2.37 -17.17
CA GLN A 226 4.06 2.00 -18.29
C GLN A 226 4.38 0.58 -18.82
N GLY A 227 5.67 0.26 -18.97
CA GLY A 227 6.10 -1.07 -19.38
C GLY A 227 5.67 -2.16 -18.39
N LEU A 228 5.80 -1.90 -17.09
CA LEU A 228 5.38 -2.83 -16.04
C LEU A 228 3.87 -3.06 -16.05
N LEU A 229 3.06 -2.01 -16.24
CA LEU A 229 1.60 -2.13 -16.34
C LEU A 229 1.17 -3.00 -17.54
N ALA A 230 1.88 -2.87 -18.67
CA ALA A 230 1.62 -3.71 -19.84
C ALA A 230 1.96 -5.18 -19.56
N VAL A 231 3.12 -5.46 -18.95
CA VAL A 231 3.53 -6.82 -18.56
C VAL A 231 2.53 -7.42 -17.56
N LEU A 232 2.11 -6.66 -16.55
CA LEU A 232 1.11 -7.11 -15.57
C LEU A 232 -0.20 -7.51 -16.26
N ARG A 233 -0.70 -6.69 -17.17
CA ARG A 233 -1.94 -6.97 -17.91
C ARG A 233 -1.85 -8.26 -18.70
N ASP A 234 -0.78 -8.41 -19.47
CA ASP A 234 -0.58 -9.60 -20.29
C ASP A 234 -0.27 -10.85 -19.43
N SER A 235 0.20 -10.68 -18.20
CA SER A 235 0.40 -11.75 -17.22
C SER A 235 -0.86 -12.08 -16.38
N GLY A 236 -2.03 -11.57 -16.79
CA GLY A 236 -3.31 -11.84 -16.12
C GLY A 236 -3.65 -10.90 -14.95
N HIS A 237 -2.83 -9.91 -14.63
CA HIS A 237 -3.10 -8.89 -13.62
C HIS A 237 -3.65 -7.62 -14.30
N PRO A 238 -4.96 -7.33 -14.27
CA PRO A 238 -5.56 -6.30 -15.11
C PRO A 238 -5.14 -4.87 -14.75
N GLY A 239 -4.45 -4.66 -13.63
CA GLY A 239 -3.90 -3.39 -13.22
C GLY A 239 -2.99 -3.46 -11.99
N LEU A 240 -2.57 -2.30 -11.51
CA LEU A 240 -1.70 -2.10 -10.36
C LEU A 240 -2.32 -1.04 -9.42
N LEU A 241 -2.49 -1.40 -8.15
CA LEU A 241 -2.64 -0.42 -7.07
C LEU A 241 -1.26 0.01 -6.57
N LEU A 242 -0.92 1.27 -6.76
CA LEU A 242 0.29 1.89 -6.20
C LEU A 242 -0.12 2.88 -5.10
N VAL A 243 0.36 2.64 -3.89
CA VAL A 243 0.18 3.54 -2.74
C VAL A 243 1.49 4.26 -2.46
N LEU A 244 1.48 5.58 -2.45
CA LEU A 244 2.54 6.43 -1.93
C LEU A 244 2.12 6.89 -0.52
N ASP A 245 2.59 6.18 0.50
CA ASP A 245 2.22 6.41 1.89
C ASP A 245 3.10 7.50 2.51
N GLU A 246 2.53 8.23 3.47
CA GLU A 246 3.18 9.28 4.25
C GLU A 246 3.73 10.46 3.41
N VAL A 247 2.98 10.96 2.42
CA VAL A 247 3.44 12.12 1.64
C VAL A 247 3.53 13.40 2.47
N GLU A 248 2.93 13.44 3.67
CA GLU A 248 3.08 14.56 4.62
C GLU A 248 4.51 14.76 5.10
N THR A 249 5.38 13.75 4.99
CA THR A 249 6.81 13.84 5.34
C THR A 249 7.54 14.92 4.54
N LEU A 250 7.03 15.27 3.34
CA LEU A 250 7.54 16.35 2.51
C LEU A 250 7.58 17.70 3.24
N GLN A 251 6.70 17.92 4.22
CA GLN A 251 6.68 19.15 5.02
C GLN A 251 7.93 19.35 5.88
N ARG A 252 8.71 18.29 6.13
CA ARG A 252 9.95 18.35 6.91
C ARG A 252 11.20 18.54 6.05
N VAL A 253 11.08 18.34 4.74
CA VAL A 253 12.17 18.42 3.77
C VAL A 253 12.53 19.89 3.50
N ARG A 254 13.80 20.17 3.14
CA ARG A 254 14.23 21.51 2.71
C ARG A 254 13.37 22.07 1.56
N SER A 255 13.20 23.39 1.54
CA SER A 255 12.28 24.10 0.65
C SER A 255 12.46 23.72 -0.84
N ASP A 256 13.69 23.66 -1.32
CA ASP A 256 14.01 23.37 -2.74
C ASP A 256 13.64 21.93 -3.14
N ALA A 257 13.96 20.96 -2.30
CA ALA A 257 13.61 19.57 -2.53
C ALA A 257 12.11 19.32 -2.37
N ARG A 258 11.45 20.08 -1.49
CA ARG A 258 9.99 20.06 -1.33
C ARG A 258 9.27 20.61 -2.55
N ASP A 259 9.71 21.75 -3.08
CA ASP A 259 9.12 22.34 -4.29
C ASP A 259 9.21 21.37 -5.48
N LYS A 260 10.37 20.70 -5.63
CA LYS A 260 10.54 19.62 -6.62
C LYS A 260 9.61 18.44 -6.38
N ALA A 261 9.43 18.01 -5.13
CA ALA A 261 8.56 16.89 -4.78
C ALA A 261 7.08 17.19 -5.02
N LEU A 262 6.60 18.38 -4.63
CA LEU A 262 5.22 18.81 -4.91
C LEU A 262 4.97 18.93 -6.41
N ASN A 263 5.96 19.41 -7.18
CA ASN A 263 5.83 19.49 -8.64
C ASN A 263 5.86 18.09 -9.28
N ALA A 264 6.67 17.15 -8.78
CA ALA A 264 6.65 15.76 -9.21
C ALA A 264 5.30 15.09 -8.93
N LEU A 265 4.70 15.34 -7.76
CA LEU A 265 3.35 14.86 -7.43
C LEU A 265 2.30 15.43 -8.39
N ARG A 266 2.36 16.74 -8.67
CA ARG A 266 1.47 17.40 -9.64
C ARG A 266 1.58 16.78 -11.03
N GLN A 267 2.80 16.55 -11.51
CA GLN A 267 3.05 15.89 -12.79
C GLN A 267 2.51 14.46 -12.80
N LEU A 268 2.74 13.69 -11.74
CA LEU A 268 2.25 12.32 -11.65
C LEU A 268 0.71 12.26 -11.73
N ILE A 269 0.02 13.18 -11.04
CA ILE A 269 -1.45 13.30 -11.12
C ILE A 269 -1.91 13.61 -12.55
N ASP A 270 -1.25 14.54 -13.24
CA ASP A 270 -1.61 14.86 -14.62
C ASP A 270 -1.40 13.68 -15.58
N GLU A 271 -0.34 12.92 -15.38
CA GLU A 271 -0.05 11.74 -16.20
C GLU A 271 -1.05 10.60 -15.95
N VAL A 272 -1.58 10.48 -14.73
CA VAL A 272 -2.72 9.59 -14.46
C VAL A 272 -3.97 10.06 -15.20
N TYR A 273 -4.32 11.35 -15.10
CA TYR A 273 -5.52 11.89 -15.74
C TYR A 273 -5.43 11.99 -17.27
N SER A 274 -4.22 12.10 -17.84
CA SER A 274 -4.00 12.06 -19.29
C SER A 274 -4.15 10.65 -19.88
N GLY A 275 -4.26 9.63 -19.03
CA GLY A 275 -4.34 8.23 -19.44
C GLY A 275 -2.97 7.63 -19.79
N ARG A 276 -1.86 8.22 -19.36
CA ARG A 276 -0.51 7.69 -19.62
C ARG A 276 -0.29 6.32 -18.98
N PHE A 277 -0.99 5.99 -17.90
CA PHE A 277 -0.81 4.74 -17.15
C PHE A 277 -2.04 3.83 -17.14
N PRO A 278 -2.47 3.25 -18.28
CA PRO A 278 -3.62 2.36 -18.35
C PRO A 278 -3.53 1.21 -17.33
N GLY A 279 -4.53 1.06 -16.47
CA GLY A 279 -4.55 0.07 -15.40
C GLY A 279 -3.82 0.50 -14.12
N LEU A 280 -3.49 1.78 -13.94
CA LEU A 280 -2.92 2.29 -12.68
C LEU A 280 -4.00 2.87 -11.77
N TYR A 281 -4.07 2.36 -10.54
CA TYR A 281 -4.71 3.04 -9.42
C TYR A 281 -3.62 3.64 -8.52
N LEU A 282 -3.46 4.96 -8.57
CA LEU A 282 -2.53 5.69 -7.72
C LEU A 282 -3.25 6.25 -6.49
N ILE A 283 -2.77 5.90 -5.30
CA ILE A 283 -3.22 6.49 -4.03
C ILE A 283 -2.06 7.20 -3.36
N ILE A 284 -2.28 8.40 -2.85
CA ILE A 284 -1.39 9.03 -1.87
C ILE A 284 -2.06 9.12 -0.51
N THR A 285 -1.29 9.09 0.58
CA THR A 285 -1.81 9.37 1.91
C THR A 285 -1.16 10.61 2.53
N GLY A 286 -1.94 11.40 3.26
CA GLY A 286 -1.44 12.61 3.89
C GLY A 286 -2.22 12.99 5.15
N THR A 287 -1.60 13.79 6.02
CA THR A 287 -2.33 14.47 7.10
C THR A 287 -3.09 15.69 6.59
N PRO A 288 -4.12 16.15 7.32
CA PRO A 288 -4.79 17.39 7.03
C PRO A 288 -3.88 18.61 6.83
N ALA A 289 -2.84 18.73 7.66
CA ALA A 289 -1.82 19.78 7.52
C ALA A 289 -1.07 19.73 6.18
N PHE A 290 -0.85 18.55 5.60
CA PHE A 290 -0.23 18.44 4.27
C PHE A 290 -1.11 19.01 3.17
N TYR A 291 -2.43 18.85 3.26
CA TYR A 291 -3.34 19.32 2.21
C TYR A 291 -3.69 20.81 2.35
N ASP A 292 -3.83 21.33 3.58
CA ASP A 292 -4.29 22.70 3.82
C ASP A 292 -3.17 23.66 4.24
N GLY A 293 -2.03 23.13 4.68
CA GLY A 293 -0.92 23.94 5.17
C GLY A 293 -0.09 24.57 4.05
N GLN A 294 0.47 25.75 4.32
CA GLN A 294 1.40 26.48 3.43
C GLN A 294 2.70 25.72 3.14
N GLN A 295 3.01 24.72 3.96
CA GLN A 295 4.18 23.87 3.82
C GLN A 295 3.89 22.61 3.00
N GLY A 296 2.64 22.37 2.60
CA GLY A 296 2.22 21.21 1.82
C GLY A 296 1.62 21.59 0.46
N VAL A 297 0.48 21.01 0.10
CA VAL A 297 -0.19 21.15 -1.19
C VAL A 297 -0.49 22.61 -1.56
N GLN A 298 -0.90 23.45 -0.59
CA GLN A 298 -1.23 24.86 -0.84
C GLN A 298 -0.05 25.69 -1.34
N ARG A 299 1.18 25.21 -1.10
CA ARG A 299 2.40 25.85 -1.59
C ARG A 299 2.48 25.91 -3.11
N LEU A 300 1.88 24.94 -3.80
CA LEU A 300 1.86 24.86 -5.27
C LEU A 300 0.41 24.95 -5.76
N ALA A 301 -0.02 26.15 -6.15
CA ALA A 301 -1.41 26.40 -6.57
C ALA A 301 -1.96 25.41 -7.64
N PRO A 302 -1.20 25.02 -8.69
CA PRO A 302 -1.67 24.01 -9.63
C PRO A 302 -1.95 22.63 -9.01
N LEU A 303 -1.19 22.24 -7.97
CA LEU A 303 -1.45 20.99 -7.24
C LEU A 303 -2.67 21.13 -6.35
N ALA A 304 -2.79 22.26 -5.64
CA ALA A 304 -3.95 22.56 -4.79
C ALA A 304 -5.27 22.52 -5.59
N GLN A 305 -5.29 23.11 -6.79
CA GLN A 305 -6.46 23.07 -7.67
C GLN A 305 -6.88 21.65 -8.07
N ARG A 306 -5.92 20.74 -8.31
CA ARG A 306 -6.20 19.34 -8.67
C ARG A 306 -6.72 18.52 -7.51
N LEU A 307 -6.32 18.88 -6.30
CA LEU A 307 -6.70 18.19 -5.08
C LEU A 307 -7.91 18.84 -4.40
N ALA A 308 -8.39 20.00 -4.83
CA ALA A 308 -9.44 20.74 -4.15
C ALA A 308 -10.72 19.90 -3.97
N VAL A 309 -11.15 19.77 -2.71
CA VAL A 309 -12.42 19.17 -2.29
C VAL A 309 -12.95 19.99 -1.12
N ASP A 310 -14.23 20.31 -1.14
CA ASP A 310 -14.90 20.98 -0.04
C ASP A 310 -15.18 19.98 1.08
N PHE A 311 -14.58 20.23 2.24
CA PHE A 311 -14.73 19.45 3.47
C PHE A 311 -15.34 20.27 4.62
N ASP A 312 -15.85 21.48 4.34
CA ASP A 312 -16.41 22.39 5.34
C ASP A 312 -17.83 21.97 5.79
N THR A 313 -18.49 21.14 4.99
CA THR A 313 -19.80 20.56 5.29
C THR A 313 -19.72 19.33 6.20
N ASP A 314 -20.88 18.86 6.65
CA ASP A 314 -21.00 17.70 7.55
C ASP A 314 -20.28 16.46 6.97
N PRO A 315 -19.25 15.91 7.66
CA PRO A 315 -18.43 14.78 7.19
C PRO A 315 -19.19 13.48 6.89
N ARG A 316 -20.45 13.37 7.34
CA ARG A 316 -21.32 12.24 7.00
C ARG A 316 -21.71 12.22 5.53
N PHE A 317 -21.68 13.37 4.86
CA PHE A 317 -22.04 13.53 3.45
C PHE A 317 -20.82 13.72 2.52
N ASP A 318 -19.60 13.52 3.04
CA ASP A 318 -18.39 13.51 2.22
C ASP A 318 -18.55 12.53 1.05
N ASN A 319 -18.26 13.00 -0.17
CA ASN A 319 -18.39 12.19 -1.37
C ASN A 319 -17.18 11.22 -1.51
N PRO A 320 -17.36 9.89 -1.38
CA PRO A 320 -16.26 8.93 -1.52
C PRO A 320 -15.66 8.88 -2.94
N ARG A 321 -16.41 9.39 -3.94
CA ARG A 321 -15.94 9.48 -5.34
C ARG A 321 -15.07 10.70 -5.60
N ALA A 322 -14.96 11.65 -4.67
CA ALA A 322 -14.09 12.81 -4.82
C ALA A 322 -12.61 12.41 -4.93
N VAL A 323 -11.76 13.35 -5.37
CA VAL A 323 -10.31 13.14 -5.49
C VAL A 323 -9.66 12.94 -4.12
N GLN A 324 -10.15 13.62 -3.08
CA GLN A 324 -9.76 13.39 -1.70
C GLN A 324 -10.80 12.55 -0.96
N ILE A 325 -10.34 11.62 -0.13
CA ILE A 325 -11.15 10.81 0.79
C ILE A 325 -10.74 11.18 2.21
N ARG A 326 -11.68 11.74 3.00
CA ARG A 326 -11.46 12.09 4.41
C ARG A 326 -11.77 10.90 5.33
N LEU A 327 -10.76 10.50 6.11
CA LEU A 327 -10.91 9.57 7.22
C LEU A 327 -11.13 10.37 8.52
N PRO A 328 -12.30 10.26 9.16
CA PRO A 328 -12.69 11.09 10.31
C PRO A 328 -11.94 10.72 11.60
N GLY A 329 -11.11 9.68 11.58
CA GLY A 329 -10.47 9.12 12.76
C GLY A 329 -11.37 8.17 13.54
N PHE A 330 -10.85 7.65 14.65
CA PHE A 330 -11.59 6.77 15.54
C PHE A 330 -12.33 7.57 16.61
N THR A 331 -13.54 7.14 16.94
CA THR A 331 -14.31 7.57 18.09
C THR A 331 -14.21 6.53 19.21
N VAL A 332 -14.67 6.86 20.41
CA VAL A 332 -14.78 5.86 21.49
C VAL A 332 -15.66 4.69 21.04
N ASP A 333 -16.80 4.98 20.42
CA ASP A 333 -17.72 3.96 19.92
C ASP A 333 -17.06 3.05 18.88
N SER A 334 -16.28 3.62 17.95
CA SER A 334 -15.58 2.81 16.94
C SER A 334 -14.43 2.00 17.53
N LEU A 335 -13.79 2.45 18.63
CA LEU A 335 -12.85 1.64 19.39
C LEU A 335 -13.54 0.49 20.12
N VAL A 336 -14.70 0.72 20.72
CA VAL A 336 -15.47 -0.32 21.41
C VAL A 336 -15.89 -1.40 20.41
N GLU A 337 -16.40 -1.01 19.25
CA GLU A 337 -16.73 -1.96 18.17
C GLU A 337 -15.50 -2.75 17.73
N LEU A 338 -14.38 -2.07 17.47
CA LEU A 338 -13.14 -2.72 17.08
C LEU A 338 -12.61 -3.67 18.17
N GLY A 339 -12.66 -3.24 19.43
CA GLY A 339 -12.28 -4.02 20.59
C GLY A 339 -13.14 -5.27 20.77
N GLY A 340 -14.45 -5.15 20.53
CA GLY A 340 -15.39 -6.27 20.55
C GLY A 340 -15.02 -7.32 19.51
N ARG A 341 -14.79 -6.91 18.25
CA ARG A 341 -14.35 -7.82 17.18
C ARG A 341 -13.04 -8.53 17.52
N VAL A 342 -12.07 -7.82 18.11
CA VAL A 342 -10.77 -8.40 18.51
C VAL A 342 -10.91 -9.35 19.70
N ARG A 343 -11.71 -8.98 20.71
CA ARG A 343 -12.04 -9.86 21.84
C ARG A 343 -12.67 -11.15 21.37
N ASP A 344 -13.68 -11.06 20.50
CA ASP A 344 -14.41 -12.23 20.03
C ASP A 344 -13.50 -13.12 19.18
N LEU A 345 -12.70 -12.52 18.29
CA LEU A 345 -11.68 -13.22 17.51
C LEU A 345 -10.65 -13.93 18.40
N TYR A 346 -10.21 -13.29 19.49
CA TYR A 346 -9.30 -13.90 20.47
C TYR A 346 -9.99 -15.07 21.20
N ALA A 347 -11.17 -14.83 21.75
CA ALA A 347 -11.93 -15.79 22.55
C ALA A 347 -12.26 -17.07 21.76
N ASP A 348 -12.59 -16.95 20.48
CA ASP A 348 -12.87 -18.10 19.61
C ASP A 348 -11.68 -19.08 19.51
N GLY A 349 -10.45 -18.63 19.84
CA GLY A 349 -9.22 -19.41 19.76
C GLY A 349 -8.61 -19.80 21.08
N SER A 350 -9.21 -19.40 22.20
CA SER A 350 -8.72 -19.62 23.56
C SER A 350 -9.54 -20.70 24.27
N SER A 351 -8.90 -21.46 25.14
CA SER A 351 -9.58 -22.38 26.07
C SER A 351 -10.36 -21.67 27.18
N ALA A 352 -10.08 -20.38 27.42
CA ALA A 352 -10.74 -19.52 28.40
C ALA A 352 -11.80 -18.60 27.76
N ALA A 353 -12.39 -19.01 26.64
CA ALA A 353 -13.27 -18.20 25.82
C ALA A 353 -14.43 -17.52 26.59
N GLU A 354 -15.12 -18.26 27.46
CA GLU A 354 -16.21 -17.72 28.29
C GLU A 354 -15.69 -16.66 29.26
N ARG A 355 -14.61 -16.98 29.99
CA ARG A 355 -13.95 -16.04 30.92
C ARG A 355 -13.52 -14.75 30.23
N VAL A 356 -12.96 -14.83 29.03
CA VAL A 356 -12.56 -13.66 28.24
C VAL A 356 -13.77 -12.77 27.93
N ARG A 357 -14.88 -13.36 27.46
CA ARG A 357 -16.09 -12.60 27.12
C ARG A 357 -16.77 -12.01 28.36
N ASP A 358 -16.74 -12.71 29.49
CA ASP A 358 -17.32 -12.26 30.75
C ASP A 358 -16.50 -11.11 31.39
N LEU A 359 -15.18 -11.28 31.48
CA LEU A 359 -14.32 -10.28 32.14
C LEU A 359 -14.02 -9.08 31.24
N VAL A 360 -14.05 -9.23 29.93
CA VAL A 360 -13.79 -8.17 28.94
C VAL A 360 -15.07 -7.84 28.18
N ASP A 361 -16.15 -7.56 28.91
CA ASP A 361 -17.43 -7.14 28.33
C ASP A 361 -17.35 -5.76 27.65
N ASP A 362 -18.45 -5.36 27.01
CA ASP A 362 -18.52 -4.07 26.28
C ASP A 362 -18.33 -2.86 27.22
N ALA A 363 -18.73 -2.97 28.49
CA ALA A 363 -18.52 -1.93 29.48
C ALA A 363 -17.03 -1.75 29.84
N TYR A 364 -16.27 -2.85 29.91
CA TYR A 364 -14.83 -2.81 30.06
C TYR A 364 -14.15 -2.21 28.82
N LEU A 365 -14.59 -2.61 27.62
CA LEU A 365 -14.08 -2.05 26.37
C LEU A 365 -14.29 -0.54 26.27
N ASP A 366 -15.46 -0.03 26.66
CA ASP A 366 -15.74 1.41 26.77
C ASP A 366 -14.81 2.10 27.78
N LYS A 367 -14.65 1.52 28.98
CA LYS A 367 -13.73 2.05 30.00
C LYS A 367 -12.29 2.13 29.48
N LEU A 368 -11.81 1.09 28.80
CA LEU A 368 -10.46 1.07 28.22
C LEU A 368 -10.33 2.08 27.09
N ALA A 369 -11.32 2.17 26.19
CA ALA A 369 -11.33 3.11 25.08
C ALA A 369 -11.29 4.56 25.57
N ARG A 370 -12.10 4.91 26.58
CA ARG A 370 -12.09 6.24 27.21
C ARG A 370 -10.79 6.54 27.93
N ALA A 371 -10.19 5.57 28.60
CA ALA A 371 -8.90 5.77 29.28
C ALA A 371 -7.78 6.10 28.29
N VAL A 372 -7.72 5.37 27.17
CA VAL A 372 -6.73 5.62 26.10
C VAL A 372 -7.01 6.94 25.37
N ALA A 373 -8.28 7.25 25.09
CA ALA A 373 -8.66 8.53 24.46
C ALA A 373 -8.43 9.75 25.38
N GLY A 374 -8.72 9.62 26.68
CA GLY A 374 -8.60 10.69 27.67
C GLY A 374 -7.15 11.02 28.04
N GLY A 375 -6.26 10.03 28.04
CA GLY A 375 -4.83 10.23 28.30
C GLY A 375 -4.08 11.00 27.21
N LEU A 376 -4.72 11.23 26.05
CA LEU A 376 -4.23 12.03 24.93
C LEU A 376 -4.76 13.48 24.94
N GLY A 377 -5.31 13.93 26.07
CA GLY A 377 -5.80 15.30 26.25
C GLY A 377 -7.06 15.63 25.43
N GLY A 378 -7.74 14.62 24.88
CA GLY A 378 -8.94 14.78 24.05
C GLY A 378 -8.73 15.51 22.72
N LYS A 379 -7.48 15.84 22.36
CA LYS A 379 -7.13 16.67 21.20
C LYS A 379 -6.32 15.93 20.14
N VAL A 380 -5.50 14.96 20.55
CA VAL A 380 -4.84 14.03 19.62
C VAL A 380 -5.82 12.95 19.24
N GLY A 381 -6.02 12.74 17.93
CA GLY A 381 -6.86 11.66 17.42
C GLY A 381 -6.57 10.33 18.13
N ILE A 382 -7.63 9.64 18.54
CA ILE A 382 -7.57 8.36 19.24
C ILE A 382 -6.62 7.42 18.50
N VAL A 383 -5.62 6.86 19.19
CA VAL A 383 -4.59 5.97 18.60
C VAL A 383 -5.02 4.50 18.70
N PRO A 384 -5.59 3.90 17.64
CA PRO A 384 -6.18 2.55 17.71
C PRO A 384 -5.10 1.49 17.95
N ARG A 385 -3.90 1.72 17.40
CA ARG A 385 -2.73 0.87 17.57
C ARG A 385 -2.41 0.62 19.05
N LEU A 386 -2.44 1.67 19.86
CA LEU A 386 -2.10 1.59 21.29
C LEU A 386 -3.24 0.97 22.09
N TYR A 387 -4.48 1.32 21.77
CA TYR A 387 -5.67 0.67 22.32
C TYR A 387 -5.65 -0.86 22.10
N LEU A 388 -5.45 -1.29 20.85
CA LEU A 388 -5.39 -2.70 20.47
C LEU A 388 -4.22 -3.43 21.12
N LYS A 389 -3.05 -2.80 21.18
CA LYS A 389 -1.89 -3.37 21.84
C LYS A 389 -2.20 -3.66 23.30
N LYS A 390 -2.72 -2.68 24.05
CA LYS A 390 -3.08 -2.85 25.46
C LYS A 390 -4.19 -3.88 25.64
N LEU A 391 -5.23 -3.84 24.80
CA LEU A 391 -6.32 -4.81 24.83
C LEU A 391 -5.78 -6.24 24.67
N VAL A 392 -4.90 -6.50 23.70
CA VAL A 392 -4.36 -7.85 23.49
C VAL A 392 -3.33 -8.21 24.56
N SER A 393 -2.26 -7.43 24.72
CA SER A 393 -1.09 -7.81 25.52
C SER A 393 -1.30 -7.68 27.03
N ASP A 394 -2.06 -6.67 27.45
CA ASP A 394 -2.19 -6.35 28.88
C ASP A 394 -3.50 -6.84 29.48
N VAL A 395 -4.50 -7.15 28.65
CA VAL A 395 -5.82 -7.57 29.09
C VAL A 395 -6.11 -9.00 28.66
N LEU A 396 -6.34 -9.25 27.37
CA LEU A 396 -6.81 -10.56 26.87
C LEU A 396 -5.82 -11.69 27.21
N ASP A 397 -4.54 -11.47 26.95
CA ASP A 397 -3.49 -12.45 27.27
C ASP A 397 -3.43 -12.81 28.75
N ARG A 398 -3.61 -11.81 29.63
CA ARG A 398 -3.51 -12.00 31.07
C ARG A 398 -4.76 -12.67 31.62
N VAL A 399 -5.94 -12.33 31.10
CA VAL A 399 -7.21 -13.00 31.42
C VAL A 399 -7.16 -14.48 31.04
N ASP A 400 -6.54 -14.80 29.90
CA ASP A 400 -6.37 -16.16 29.38
C ASP A 400 -5.35 -16.97 30.20
N GLN A 401 -4.20 -16.37 30.55
CA GLN A 401 -3.10 -17.06 31.23
C GLN A 401 -3.24 -17.18 32.75
N PHE A 402 -3.88 -16.21 33.41
CA PHE A 402 -3.91 -16.09 34.87
C PHE A 402 -5.36 -16.19 35.41
N PRO A 403 -5.74 -17.33 36.01
CA PRO A 403 -7.12 -17.56 36.50
C PRO A 403 -7.61 -16.57 37.56
N ASP A 404 -6.70 -15.91 38.28
CA ASP A 404 -6.96 -14.92 39.32
C ASP A 404 -6.91 -13.47 38.81
N PHE A 405 -6.50 -13.23 37.57
CA PHE A 405 -6.42 -11.89 37.00
C PHE A 405 -7.81 -11.35 36.61
N ASP A 406 -8.29 -10.34 37.34
CA ASP A 406 -9.40 -9.47 36.95
C ASP A 406 -8.86 -8.12 36.40
N PRO A 407 -9.10 -7.78 35.12
CA PRO A 407 -8.59 -6.55 34.53
C PRO A 407 -9.21 -5.27 35.11
N ARG A 408 -10.34 -5.34 35.82
CA ARG A 408 -10.95 -4.18 36.50
C ARG A 408 -10.25 -3.85 37.82
N GLN A 409 -9.62 -4.84 38.45
CA GLN A 409 -8.96 -4.71 39.75
C GLN A 409 -7.43 -4.59 39.60
N HIS A 410 -6.86 -5.37 38.69
CA HIS A 410 -5.40 -5.57 38.61
C HIS A 410 -4.74 -4.80 37.46
N TYR A 411 -5.49 -4.15 36.57
CA TYR A 411 -4.94 -3.34 35.49
C TYR A 411 -5.50 -1.92 35.50
N ALA A 412 -4.63 -0.96 35.76
CA ALA A 412 -4.89 0.45 35.54
C ALA A 412 -4.25 0.85 34.20
N PRO A 413 -5.02 1.21 33.17
CA PRO A 413 -4.45 1.65 31.90
C PRO A 413 -3.69 2.96 32.12
N THR A 414 -2.36 2.88 32.05
CA THR A 414 -1.48 4.05 32.03
C THR A 414 -1.01 4.32 30.61
N MET A 415 -0.85 5.60 30.28
CA MET A 415 -0.20 6.06 29.05
C MET A 415 1.21 6.54 29.40
N SER A 416 2.21 6.05 28.68
CA SER A 416 3.56 6.63 28.73
C SER A 416 3.95 7.15 27.34
N THR A 417 4.60 8.30 27.30
CA THR A 417 5.15 8.90 26.07
C THR A 417 6.20 8.00 25.40
N ALA A 418 6.77 7.05 26.15
CA ALA A 418 7.68 6.02 25.65
C ALA A 418 6.98 4.95 24.79
N GLU A 419 5.65 4.78 24.93
CA GLU A 419 4.87 3.81 24.13
C GLU A 419 4.42 4.38 22.78
N MET A 420 4.56 5.71 22.62
CA MET A 420 4.21 6.45 21.42
C MET A 420 5.38 6.43 20.43
N THR A 421 5.05 6.26 19.15
CA THR A 421 6.00 6.51 18.06
C THR A 421 6.39 7.98 18.03
N ASP A 422 7.54 8.31 17.42
CA ASP A 422 7.96 9.71 17.27
C ASP A 422 6.91 10.54 16.51
N VAL A 423 6.21 9.91 15.57
CA VAL A 423 5.12 10.55 14.82
C VAL A 423 3.94 10.89 15.72
N GLU A 424 3.47 9.94 16.53
CA GLU A 424 2.37 10.16 17.49
C GLU A 424 2.79 11.15 18.58
N ARG A 425 4.04 11.09 19.06
CA ARG A 425 4.57 12.01 20.06
C ARG A 425 4.63 13.44 19.52
N ASN A 426 5.12 13.61 18.29
CA ASN A 426 5.19 14.91 17.64
C ASN A 426 3.79 15.47 17.35
N ALA A 427 2.82 14.62 16.99
CA ALA A 427 1.43 15.03 16.86
C ALA A 427 0.85 15.50 18.20
N ALA A 428 1.17 14.82 19.30
CA ALA A 428 0.74 15.21 20.64
C ALA A 428 1.41 16.50 21.15
N SER A 429 2.64 16.80 20.73
CA SER A 429 3.36 18.01 21.13
C SER A 429 3.12 19.22 20.21
N ALA A 430 2.81 19.01 18.92
CA ALA A 430 2.65 20.10 17.95
C ALA A 430 1.40 20.97 18.21
N ASP A 431 0.43 20.46 18.99
CA ASP A 431 -0.73 21.23 19.44
C ASP A 431 -0.41 22.16 20.64
N GLU A 432 0.84 22.17 21.15
CA GLU A 432 1.34 23.15 22.14
C GLU A 432 1.95 24.43 21.51
N ILE A 433 1.38 24.94 20.41
CA ILE A 433 1.74 26.29 19.94
C ILE A 433 0.77 27.29 20.58
N ALA A 434 1.15 27.82 21.75
CA ALA A 434 0.65 29.11 22.19
C ALA A 434 1.19 30.17 21.20
N LEU A 435 0.30 30.73 20.39
CA LEU A 435 0.59 31.98 19.69
C LEU A 435 0.58 33.09 20.74
N ASP A 436 1.77 33.61 21.06
CA ASP A 436 1.90 34.91 21.71
C ASP A 436 1.33 35.96 20.75
N LEU A 437 0.36 36.75 21.24
CA LEU A 437 -0.04 38.02 20.61
C LEU A 437 0.84 39.14 21.15
#